data_AF-A0A8J5V166-F1
#
_entry.id   AF-A0A8J5V166-F1
#
_cell.length_a   1.000
_cell.length_b   1.000
_cell.length_c   1.000
_cell.angle_alpha   90.00
_cell.angle_beta   90.00
_cell.angle_gamma   90.00
#
_symmetry.space_group_name_H-M   'P 1'
#
loop_
_entity.id
_entity.type
_entity.pdbx_description
1 polymer ?
#
loop_
_entity_poly.entity_id
_entity_poly.type
_entity_poly.pdbx_seq_one_letter_code
_entity_poly.pdbx_strand_id
1 'polypeptide(L)'
;MGRKRAKEAVQHRGGQAYAEALEMLWSKKKAADDEKERKKEERYAQAYALQQQHVALKKEDLELKRMLEEERIMTIDITHMSSEQQEYYRILQHDIMTRRNKM
;
A
#
# COMPACT_ATOMS: atom_id res chain seq x y z
N MET A 1 -57.84 36.05 -24.73
CA MET A 1 -56.79 35.50 -23.85
C MET A 1 -55.74 34.69 -24.64
N GLY A 2 -55.06 35.28 -25.65
CA GLY A 2 -54.40 34.46 -26.70
C GLY A 2 -52.88 34.52 -26.84
N ARG A 3 -52.24 35.69 -26.77
CA ARG A 3 -50.80 35.83 -27.12
C ARG A 3 -49.85 35.92 -25.92
N LYS A 4 -50.27 36.59 -24.83
CA LYS A 4 -49.42 36.82 -23.66
C LYS A 4 -49.07 35.52 -22.92
N ARG A 5 -50.07 34.67 -22.65
CA ARG A 5 -49.90 33.36 -22.01
C ARG A 5 -49.06 32.38 -22.83
N ALA A 6 -49.18 32.40 -24.17
CA ALA A 6 -48.38 31.55 -25.04
C ALA A 6 -46.88 31.94 -25.01
N LYS A 7 -46.58 33.24 -24.99
CA LYS A 7 -45.18 33.73 -24.88
C LYS A 7 -44.57 33.40 -23.51
N GLU A 8 -45.34 33.58 -22.44
CA GLU A 8 -44.92 33.22 -21.08
C GLU A 8 -44.68 31.71 -20.93
N ALA A 9 -45.53 30.86 -21.51
CA ALA A 9 -45.35 29.41 -21.50
C ALA A 9 -44.08 28.96 -22.27
N VAL A 10 -43.78 29.59 -23.42
CA VAL A 10 -42.56 29.31 -24.18
C VAL A 10 -41.31 29.75 -23.41
N GLN A 11 -41.37 30.91 -22.76
CA GLN A 11 -40.25 31.42 -21.95
C GLN A 11 -40.03 30.56 -20.68
N HIS A 12 -41.10 30.12 -20.03
CA HIS A 12 -41.03 29.20 -18.89
C HIS A 12 -40.46 27.83 -19.30
N ARG A 13 -40.94 27.26 -20.40
CA ARG A 13 -40.42 25.99 -20.95
C ARG A 13 -38.94 26.10 -21.34
N GLY A 14 -38.51 27.23 -21.92
CA GLY A 14 -37.11 27.48 -22.22
C GLY A 14 -36.24 27.59 -20.97
N GLY A 15 -36.74 28.26 -19.91
CA GLY A 15 -36.06 28.32 -18.61
C GLY A 15 -35.94 26.96 -17.91
N GLN A 16 -36.99 26.12 -18.01
CA GLN A 16 -36.97 24.75 -17.49
C GLN A 16 -35.95 23.88 -18.23
N ALA A 17 -35.91 23.93 -19.56
CA ALA A 17 -34.94 23.19 -20.35
C ALA A 17 -33.48 23.59 -20.03
N TYR A 18 -33.25 24.87 -19.73
CA TYR A 18 -31.92 25.36 -19.31
C TYR A 18 -31.55 24.84 -17.91
N ALA A 19 -32.49 24.83 -16.96
CA ALA A 19 -32.27 24.28 -15.62
C ALA A 19 -31.97 22.78 -15.66
N GLU A 20 -32.74 22.00 -16.43
CA GLU A 20 -32.52 20.57 -16.62
C GLU A 20 -31.15 20.27 -17.27
N ALA A 21 -30.74 21.07 -18.25
CA ALA A 21 -29.43 20.94 -18.88
C ALA A 21 -28.28 21.20 -17.89
N LEU A 22 -28.42 22.22 -17.04
CA LEU A 22 -27.47 22.51 -15.95
C LEU A 22 -27.39 21.38 -14.92
N GLU A 23 -28.54 20.84 -14.50
CA GLU A 23 -28.60 19.71 -13.57
C GLU A 23 -27.96 18.45 -14.17
N MET A 24 -28.24 18.14 -15.43
CA MET A 24 -27.62 17.03 -16.15
C MET A 24 -26.09 17.20 -16.21
N LEU A 25 -25.59 18.40 -16.53
CA LEU A 25 -24.16 18.68 -16.58
C LEU A 25 -23.50 18.54 -15.20
N TRP A 26 -24.16 19.04 -14.15
CA TRP A 26 -23.68 18.92 -12.78
C TRP A 26 -23.61 17.46 -12.33
N SER A 27 -24.66 16.68 -12.61
CA SER A 27 -24.70 15.24 -12.34
C SER A 27 -23.58 14.49 -13.06
N LYS A 28 -23.36 14.76 -14.35
CA LYS A 28 -22.26 14.18 -15.13
C LYS A 28 -20.89 14.53 -14.57
N LYS A 29 -20.70 15.78 -14.16
CA LYS A 29 -19.43 16.22 -13.54
C LYS A 29 -19.18 15.45 -12.25
N LYS A 30 -20.18 15.36 -11.36
CA LYS A 30 -20.06 14.62 -10.10
C LYS A 30 -19.72 13.16 -10.34
N ALA A 31 -20.43 12.50 -11.27
CA ALA A 31 -20.15 11.12 -11.63
C ALA A 31 -18.72 10.92 -12.19
N ALA A 32 -18.22 11.87 -12.99
CA ALA A 32 -16.86 11.82 -13.50
C ALA A 32 -15.80 12.04 -12.41
N ASP A 33 -16.05 12.95 -11.46
CA ASP A 33 -15.18 13.20 -10.32
C ASP A 33 -15.16 11.98 -9.38
N ASP A 34 -16.32 11.37 -9.09
CA ASP A 34 -16.43 10.15 -8.27
C ASP A 34 -15.69 8.97 -8.91
N GLU A 35 -15.85 8.75 -10.22
CA GLU A 35 -15.15 7.70 -10.97
C GLU A 35 -13.62 7.92 -10.97
N LYS A 36 -13.17 9.18 -11.03
CA LYS A 36 -11.76 9.53 -10.98
C LYS A 36 -11.16 9.21 -9.62
N GLU A 37 -11.84 9.56 -8.53
CA GLU A 37 -11.37 9.24 -7.18
C GLU A 37 -11.39 7.74 -6.93
N ARG A 38 -12.41 7.01 -7.38
CA ARG A 38 -12.42 5.54 -7.32
C ARG A 38 -11.22 4.91 -8.00
N LYS A 39 -10.88 5.32 -9.23
CA LYS A 39 -9.69 4.81 -9.94
C LYS A 39 -8.40 5.13 -9.21
N LYS A 40 -8.33 6.28 -8.55
CA LYS A 40 -7.17 6.69 -7.76
C LYS A 40 -7.04 5.85 -6.50
N GLU A 41 -8.14 5.61 -5.77
CA GLU A 41 -8.17 4.71 -4.62
C GLU A 41 -7.80 3.28 -4.99
N GLU A 42 -8.34 2.75 -6.09
CA GLU A 42 -7.99 1.40 -6.59
C GLU A 42 -6.48 1.29 -6.89
N ARG A 43 -5.88 2.30 -7.54
CA ARG A 43 -4.44 2.34 -7.80
C ARG A 43 -3.62 2.41 -6.51
N TYR A 44 -4.04 3.24 -5.54
CA TYR A 44 -3.35 3.32 -4.26
C TYR A 44 -3.45 2.02 -3.48
N ALA A 45 -4.61 1.37 -3.45
CA ALA A 45 -4.79 0.08 -2.80
C ALA A 45 -3.89 -1.00 -3.43
N GLN A 46 -3.81 -1.06 -4.76
CA GLN A 46 -2.91 -1.97 -5.46
C GLN A 46 -1.43 -1.70 -5.13
N ALA A 47 -1.00 -0.43 -5.19
CA ALA A 47 0.37 -0.04 -4.86
C ALA A 47 0.71 -0.36 -3.40
N TYR A 48 -0.23 -0.13 -2.49
CA TYR A 48 -0.05 -0.42 -1.07
C TYR A 48 0.08 -1.91 -0.79
N ALA A 49 -0.78 -2.74 -1.40
CA ALA A 49 -0.69 -4.20 -1.29
C ALA A 49 0.65 -4.73 -1.80
N LEU A 50 1.13 -4.21 -2.94
CA LEU A 50 2.46 -4.57 -3.48
C LEU A 50 3.60 -4.16 -2.53
N GLN A 51 3.53 -2.96 -1.93
CA GLN A 51 4.52 -2.53 -0.95
C GLN A 51 4.51 -3.41 0.30
N GLN A 52 3.32 -3.79 0.80
CA GLN A 52 3.22 -4.72 1.93
C GLN A 52 3.85 -6.08 1.60
N GLN A 53 3.57 -6.64 0.42
CA GLN A 53 4.19 -7.88 -0.03
C GLN A 53 5.72 -7.75 -0.13
N HIS A 54 6.21 -6.66 -0.70
CA HIS A 54 7.65 -6.41 -0.81
C HIS A 54 8.33 -6.31 0.57
N VAL A 55 7.69 -5.64 1.53
CA VAL A 55 8.19 -5.56 2.91
C VAL A 55 8.19 -6.92 3.59
N ALA A 56 7.13 -7.72 3.42
CA ALA A 56 7.05 -9.08 3.97
C ALA A 56 8.17 -9.97 3.42
N LEU A 57 8.34 -10.01 2.09
CA LEU A 57 9.41 -10.77 1.45
C LEU A 57 10.80 -10.31 1.90
N LYS A 58 11.00 -9.00 2.04
CA LYS A 58 12.28 -8.46 2.55
C LYS A 58 12.54 -8.88 4.00
N LYS A 59 11.50 -8.97 4.83
CA LYS A 59 11.63 -9.46 6.21
C LYS A 59 12.03 -10.94 6.23
N GLU A 60 11.38 -11.76 5.41
CA GLU A 60 11.70 -13.19 5.27
C GLU A 60 13.14 -13.40 4.76
N ASP A 61 13.57 -12.64 3.75
CA ASP A 61 14.94 -12.69 3.23
C ASP A 61 15.99 -12.31 4.29
N LEU A 62 15.73 -11.25 5.07
CA LEU A 62 16.61 -10.86 6.17
C LEU A 62 16.66 -11.92 7.28
N GLU A 63 15.53 -12.54 7.60
CA GLU A 63 15.44 -13.61 8.59
C GLU A 63 16.18 -14.86 8.12
N LEU A 64 16.00 -15.25 6.86
CA LEU A 64 16.74 -16.37 6.26
C LEU A 64 18.26 -16.11 6.26
N LYS A 65 18.69 -14.91 5.86
CA LYS A 65 20.10 -14.51 5.90
C LYS A 65 20.66 -14.58 7.31
N ARG A 66 19.90 -14.11 8.31
CA ARG A 66 20.28 -14.22 9.73
C ARG A 66 20.44 -15.69 10.12
N MET A 67 19.48 -16.54 9.79
CA MET A 67 19.53 -17.97 10.12
C MET A 67 20.74 -18.67 9.51
N LEU A 68 21.03 -18.42 8.23
CA LEU A 68 22.19 -18.98 7.53
C LEU A 68 23.51 -18.51 8.15
N GLU A 69 23.63 -17.23 8.49
CA GLU A 69 24.84 -16.69 9.11
C GLU A 69 25.02 -17.22 10.53
N GLU A 70 23.94 -17.31 11.31
CA GLU A 70 23.99 -17.94 12.64
C GLU A 70 24.40 -19.42 12.55
N GLU A 71 23.90 -20.16 11.56
CA GLU A 71 24.30 -21.55 11.34
C GLU A 71 25.77 -21.66 10.93
N ARG A 72 26.26 -20.75 10.07
CA ARG A 72 27.68 -20.65 9.71
C ARG A 72 28.55 -20.40 10.95
N ILE A 73 28.12 -19.52 11.86
CA ILE A 73 28.82 -19.21 13.11
C ILE A 73 28.80 -20.42 14.06
N MET A 74 27.67 -21.13 14.17
CA MET A 74 27.55 -22.31 15.03
C MET A 74 28.40 -23.50 14.56
N THR A 75 28.63 -23.62 13.25
CA THR A 75 29.34 -24.76 12.64
C THR A 75 30.83 -24.52 12.41
N ILE A 76 31.32 -23.30 12.66
CA ILE A 76 32.74 -22.96 12.44
C ILE A 76 33.64 -23.71 13.44
N ASP A 77 34.68 -24.37 12.93
CA ASP A 77 35.71 -24.98 13.78
C ASP A 77 36.66 -23.90 14.31
N ILE A 78 36.63 -23.71 15.62
CA ILE A 78 37.45 -22.70 16.31
C ILE A 78 38.78 -23.26 16.84
N THR A 79 39.01 -24.57 16.76
CA THR A 79 40.17 -25.23 17.42
C THR A 79 41.52 -24.75 16.89
N HIS A 80 41.56 -24.33 15.62
CA HIS A 80 42.77 -23.84 14.94
C HIS A 80 42.91 -22.30 14.96
N MET A 81 42.01 -21.58 15.64
CA MET A 81 42.01 -20.12 15.70
C MET A 81 42.85 -19.57 16.87
N SER A 82 43.19 -18.28 16.84
CA SER A 82 43.84 -17.61 17.97
C SER A 82 42.94 -17.59 19.21
N SER A 83 43.51 -17.45 20.41
CA SER A 83 42.74 -17.42 21.66
C SER A 83 41.67 -16.31 21.67
N GLU A 84 41.98 -15.15 21.12
CA GLU A 84 41.03 -14.02 21.00
C GLU A 84 39.86 -14.36 20.07
N GLN A 85 40.14 -15.00 18.93
CA GLN A 85 39.11 -15.41 17.97
C GLN A 85 38.24 -16.53 18.53
N GLN A 86 38.82 -17.50 19.23
CA GLN A 86 38.08 -18.55 19.92
C GLN A 86 37.07 -17.96 20.90
N GLU A 87 37.50 -16.99 21.71
CA GLU A 87 36.62 -16.37 22.69
C GLU A 87 35.50 -15.56 22.03
N TYR A 88 35.83 -14.81 20.99
CA TYR A 88 34.84 -14.07 20.19
C TYR A 88 33.75 -15.00 19.64
N TYR A 89 34.12 -16.11 19.01
CA TYR A 89 33.16 -17.06 18.46
C TYR A 89 32.39 -17.82 19.54
N ARG A 90 33.01 -18.17 20.68
CA ARG A 90 32.30 -18.78 21.82
C ARG A 90 31.17 -17.88 22.33
N ILE A 91 31.44 -16.58 22.49
CA ILE A 91 30.43 -15.60 22.92
C ILE A 91 29.30 -15.51 21.88
N LEU A 92 29.65 -15.39 20.59
CA LEU A 92 28.64 -15.34 19.53
C LEU A 92 27.75 -16.59 19.49
N GLN A 93 28.35 -17.78 19.59
CA GLN A 93 27.62 -19.05 19.61
C GLN A 93 26.68 -19.12 20.82
N HIS A 94 27.15 -18.74 22.01
CA HIS A 94 26.33 -18.68 23.21
C HIS A 94 25.14 -17.71 23.07
N ASP A 95 25.37 -16.52 22.49
CA ASP A 95 24.32 -15.54 22.26
C ASP A 95 23.28 -16.05 21.25
N ILE A 96 23.72 -16.74 20.18
CA ILE A 96 22.84 -17.40 19.20
C ILE A 96 21.99 -18.46 19.90
N MET A 97 22.60 -19.35 20.68
CA MET A 97 21.88 -20.39 21.44
C MET A 97 20.86 -19.79 22.39
N THR A 98 21.22 -18.72 23.10
CA THR A 98 20.33 -18.02 24.04
C THR A 98 19.14 -17.39 23.32
N ARG A 99 19.35 -16.78 22.15
CA ARG A 99 18.26 -16.22 21.35
C ARG A 99 17.33 -17.30 20.80
N ARG A 100 17.89 -18.40 20.27
CA ARG A 100 17.11 -19.53 19.72
C ARG A 100 16.30 -20.24 20.81
N ASN A 101 16.82 -20.37 22.04
CA ASN A 101 16.11 -20.97 23.17
C ASN A 101 15.02 -20.08 23.79
N LYS A 102 14.98 -18.78 23.46
CA LYS A 102 13.97 -17.82 23.96
C LYS A 102 12.79 -17.64 23.01
N MET A 103 12.86 -18.14 21.78
CA MET A 103 11.73 -18.24 20.84
C MET A 103 10.93 -19.51 21.11
#